data_AF-A0A814INN9-F1
#
_entry.id   AF-A0A814INN9-F1
#
_cell.length_a   1.000
_cell.length_b   1.000
_cell.length_c   1.000
_cell.angle_alpha   90.00
_cell.angle_beta   90.00
_cell.angle_gamma   90.00
#
_symmetry.space_group_name_H-M   'P 1'
#
loop_
_entity.id
_entity.type
_entity.pdbx_description
1 polymer ?
#
loop_
_entity_poly.entity_id
_entity_poly.type
_entity_poly.pdbx_seq_one_letter_code
_entity_poly.pdbx_strand_id
1 'polypeptide(L)'
;MLVNGNFENGTLIGWQILCSSNNCGGTGSSIVNTPCHTGSFCYEGTCAGNYDYLRQSFSITIGHIYTLSFWVYTDGHSDQAAYVNIS
;
A
#
# COMPACT_ATOMS: atom_id res chain seq x y z
N MET A 1 -7.70 -7.47 12.13
CA MET A 1 -6.82 -6.28 12.21
C MET A 1 -5.75 -6.42 11.16
N LEU A 2 -5.26 -5.31 10.60
CA LEU A 2 -4.13 -5.34 9.68
C LEU A 2 -2.82 -5.64 10.42
N VAL A 3 -2.01 -6.50 9.82
CA VAL A 3 -0.61 -6.75 10.16
C VAL A 3 0.24 -5.70 9.46
N ASN A 4 1.09 -4.99 10.22
CA ASN A 4 2.04 -4.01 9.71
C ASN A 4 1.38 -2.93 8.81
N GLY A 5 0.22 -2.40 9.23
CA GLY A 5 -0.54 -1.42 8.46
C GLY A 5 0.12 -0.04 8.35
N ASN A 6 1.14 0.23 9.16
CA ASN A 6 1.92 1.47 9.19
C ASN A 6 3.33 1.30 8.60
N PHE A 7 3.73 0.09 8.18
CA PHE A 7 5.05 -0.23 7.61
C PHE A 7 6.27 -0.03 8.52
N GLU A 8 6.07 0.27 9.80
CA GLU A 8 7.15 0.65 10.74
C GLU A 8 8.13 -0.49 11.08
N ASN A 9 7.86 -1.73 10.65
CA ASN A 9 8.83 -2.81 10.76
C ASN A 9 9.89 -2.80 9.64
N GLY A 10 9.84 -1.84 8.70
CA GLY A 10 10.79 -1.69 7.60
C GLY A 10 10.63 -2.73 6.49
N THR A 11 9.53 -3.49 6.49
CA THR A 11 9.29 -4.60 5.55
C THR A 11 7.88 -4.58 4.99
N LEU A 12 7.65 -5.36 3.94
CA LEU A 12 6.34 -5.64 3.36
C LEU A 12 5.63 -6.84 4.00
N ILE A 13 6.15 -7.37 5.12
CA ILE A 13 5.55 -8.54 5.78
C ILE A 13 4.10 -8.23 6.15
N GLY A 14 3.19 -9.14 5.76
CA GLY A 14 1.74 -8.98 5.94
C GLY A 14 1.02 -8.42 4.72
N TRP A 15 1.74 -7.86 3.74
CA TRP A 15 1.17 -7.32 2.52
C TRP A 15 1.55 -8.17 1.30
N GLN A 16 0.56 -8.46 0.46
CA GLN A 16 0.78 -8.94 -0.90
C GLN A 16 0.82 -7.75 -1.83
N ILE A 17 1.87 -7.65 -2.64
CA ILE A 17 2.02 -6.60 -3.63
C ILE A 17 1.94 -7.18 -5.02
N LEU A 18 1.09 -6.59 -5.86
CA LEU A 18 0.93 -6.94 -7.25
C LEU A 18 1.15 -5.68 -8.10
N CYS A 19 1.94 -5.80 -9.15
CA CYS A 19 2.08 -4.77 -10.16
C CYS A 19 1.35 -5.24 -11.43
N SER A 20 0.59 -4.38 -12.09
CA SER A 20 -0.19 -4.76 -13.29
C SER A 20 0.65 -4.93 -14.56
N SER A 21 1.97 -4.70 -14.51
CA SER A 21 2.87 -4.79 -15.66
C SER A 21 3.92 -5.89 -15.53
N ASN A 22 4.28 -6.51 -16.65
CA ASN A 22 5.38 -7.49 -16.73
C ASN A 22 6.78 -6.84 -16.66
N ASN A 23 6.87 -5.51 -16.64
CA ASN A 23 8.13 -4.75 -16.64
C ASN A 23 8.62 -4.36 -15.23
N CYS A 24 7.93 -4.79 -14.18
CA CYS A 24 8.41 -4.69 -12.81
C CYS A 24 9.52 -5.74 -12.59
N GLY A 25 10.77 -5.42 -12.94
CA GLY A 25 11.97 -6.28 -12.81
C GLY A 25 12.43 -6.58 -11.37
N GLY A 26 11.54 -6.36 -10.41
CA GLY A 26 11.67 -6.39 -8.96
C GLY A 26 10.34 -5.88 -8.43
N THR A 27 9.94 -6.25 -7.22
CA THR A 27 8.71 -5.77 -6.58
C THR A 27 8.55 -4.28 -6.89
N GLY A 28 7.47 -3.89 -7.59
CA GLY A 28 7.19 -2.51 -8.05
C GLY A 28 6.90 -1.56 -6.88
N SER A 29 7.62 -1.74 -5.79
CA SER A 29 7.35 -1.25 -4.47
C SER A 29 8.60 -1.28 -3.61
N SER A 30 8.74 -0.24 -2.79
CA SER A 30 9.82 -0.05 -1.83
C SER A 30 9.24 0.28 -0.46
N ILE A 31 9.97 -0.10 0.58
CA ILE A 31 9.85 0.58 1.87
C ILE A 31 10.89 1.70 1.87
N VAL A 32 10.43 2.92 2.07
CA VAL A 32 11.27 4.12 2.16
C VAL A 32 11.13 4.75 3.54
N ASN A 33 12.02 5.69 3.87
CA ASN A 33 12.02 6.40 5.14
C ASN A 33 11.64 7.90 5.02
N THR A 34 11.34 8.36 3.81
CA THR A 34 10.91 9.74 3.51
C THR A 34 10.22 9.75 2.14
N PRO A 35 9.18 10.57 1.90
CA PRO A 35 8.53 11.53 2.81
C PRO A 35 7.30 10.92 3.53
N CYS A 36 7.53 10.05 4.51
CA CYS A 36 6.46 9.32 5.21
C CYS A 36 5.58 10.25 6.06
N HIS A 37 4.27 9.99 6.08
CA HIS A 37 3.28 10.78 6.85
C HIS A 37 3.59 10.84 8.35
N THR A 38 3.94 9.69 8.90
CA THR A 38 4.25 9.48 10.33
C THR A 38 5.26 8.36 10.45
N GLY A 39 6.06 8.36 11.51
CA GLY A 39 7.01 7.29 11.77
C GLY A 39 8.25 7.34 10.88
N SER A 40 8.93 6.20 10.78
CA SER A 40 10.22 6.06 10.09
C SER A 40 10.10 5.37 8.74
N PHE A 41 9.00 4.68 8.44
CA PHE A 41 8.87 3.88 7.24
C PHE A 41 7.50 4.03 6.59
N CYS A 42 7.47 3.97 5.27
CA CYS A 42 6.24 3.96 4.51
C CYS A 42 6.41 3.18 3.21
N TYR A 43 5.27 2.77 2.66
CA TYR A 43 5.18 2.19 1.34
C TYR A 43 5.34 3.26 0.26
N GLU A 44 6.20 2.99 -0.72
CA GLU A 44 6.30 3.73 -1.96
C GLU A 44 5.95 2.80 -3.12
N GLY A 45 4.96 3.19 -3.92
CA GLY A 45 4.62 2.51 -5.17
C GLY A 45 5.53 3.01 -6.29
N THR A 46 6.21 2.09 -6.97
CA THR A 46 7.18 2.39 -8.03
C THR A 46 6.85 1.66 -9.34
N CYS A 47 5.61 1.16 -9.49
CA CYS A 47 5.17 0.54 -10.73
C CYS A 47 5.19 1.54 -11.91
N ALA A 48 6.21 1.43 -12.74
CA ALA A 48 6.36 2.28 -13.91
C ALA A 48 5.25 2.03 -14.95
N GLY A 49 4.48 3.08 -15.25
CA GLY A 49 3.48 3.09 -16.33
C GLY A 49 2.24 2.23 -16.07
N ASN A 50 1.96 1.87 -14.81
CA ASN A 50 0.87 0.96 -14.43
C ASN A 50 0.47 1.15 -12.95
N TYR A 51 -0.47 0.32 -12.45
CA TYR A 51 -0.97 0.39 -11.08
C TYR A 51 -0.31 -0.65 -10.16
N ASP A 52 -0.07 -0.23 -8.92
CA ASP A 52 0.24 -1.13 -7.81
C ASP A 52 -1.03 -1.52 -7.05
N TYR A 53 -1.10 -2.78 -6.62
CA TYR A 53 -2.10 -3.28 -5.70
C TYR A 53 -1.44 -3.71 -4.40
N LEU A 54 -1.85 -3.05 -3.32
CA LEU A 54 -1.53 -3.45 -1.96
C LEU A 54 -2.70 -4.25 -1.37
N ARG A 55 -2.48 -5.54 -1.08
CA ARG A 55 -3.54 -6.44 -0.61
C ARG A 55 -3.20 -7.08 0.71
N GLN A 56 -4.17 -7.11 1.61
CA GLN A 56 -4.13 -7.90 2.83
C GLN A 56 -5.53 -8.39 3.18
N SER A 57 -5.63 -9.64 3.63
CA SER A 57 -6.87 -10.19 4.19
C SER A 57 -6.87 -10.02 5.71
N PHE A 58 -8.02 -9.63 6.25
CA PHE A 58 -8.24 -9.58 7.69
C PHE A 58 -9.64 -10.10 8.03
N SER A 59 -9.78 -10.72 9.20
CA SER A 59 -11.07 -11.22 9.66
C SER A 59 -12.00 -10.07 10.04
N ILE A 60 -13.28 -10.24 9.69
CA ILE A 60 -14.38 -9.39 10.11
C ILE A 60 -15.45 -10.23 10.82
N THR A 61 -16.19 -9.60 11.72
CA THR A 61 -17.36 -10.14 12.40
C THR A 61 -18.64 -9.61 11.76
N ILE A 62 -19.58 -10.50 11.47
CA ILE A 62 -20.90 -10.15 10.92
C ILE A 62 -21.62 -9.16 11.85
N GLY A 63 -22.30 -8.18 11.26
CA GLY A 63 -23.08 -7.16 11.97
C GLY A 63 -22.25 -6.05 12.63
N HIS A 64 -20.92 -6.10 12.54
CA HIS A 64 -20.06 -5.02 13.04
C HIS A 64 -19.79 -3.99 11.95
N ILE A 65 -19.72 -2.72 12.36
CA ILE A 65 -19.30 -1.61 11.52
C ILE A 65 -17.79 -1.42 11.70
N TYR A 66 -17.07 -1.27 10.60
CA TYR A 66 -15.64 -1.05 10.58
C TYR A 66 -15.32 0.27 9.90
N THR A 67 -14.31 0.97 10.40
CA THR A 67 -13.73 2.15 9.74
C THR A 67 -12.44 1.73 9.05
N LEU A 68 -12.35 2.01 7.76
CA LEU A 68 -11.11 1.89 7.00
C LEU A 68 -10.54 3.30 6.77
N SER A 69 -9.30 3.50 7.16
CA SER A 69 -8.58 4.76 6.98
C SER A 69 -7.16 4.49 6.51
N PHE A 70 -6.66 5.39 5.66
CA PHE A 70 -5.29 5.36 5.15
C PHE A 70 -4.88 6.78 4.79
N TRP A 71 -3.56 7.00 4.70
CA TRP A 71 -2.98 8.22 4.17
C TRP A 71 -2.26 7.88 2.86
N VAL A 72 -2.37 8.78 1.89
CA VAL A 72 -1.68 8.68 0.61
C VAL A 72 -1.16 10.05 0.21
N TYR A 73 0.03 10.07 -0.36
CA TYR A 73 0.65 11.26 -0.94
C TYR A 73 1.12 10.95 -2.35
N THR A 74 0.92 11.93 -3.22
CA THR A 74 1.33 11.90 -4.62
C THR A 74 2.44 12.93 -4.81
N ASP A 75 3.51 12.54 -5.48
CA ASP A 75 4.69 13.39 -5.70
C ASP A 75 4.51 14.45 -6.81
N GLY A 76 3.29 14.59 -7.32
CA GLY A 76 2.90 15.66 -8.25
C GLY A 76 2.96 15.30 -9.73
N HIS A 77 3.17 14.03 -10.09
CA HIS A 77 3.02 13.58 -11.49
C HIS A 77 1.53 13.45 -11.87
N SER A 78 1.21 13.73 -13.14
CA SER A 78 -0.15 13.62 -13.67
C SER A 78 -0.66 12.16 -13.64
N ASP A 79 -1.96 11.97 -13.39
CA ASP A 79 -2.70 10.69 -13.38
C ASP A 79 -2.43 9.72 -12.22
N GLN A 80 -2.15 10.23 -11.02
CA GLN A 80 -2.08 9.41 -9.80
C GLN A 80 -3.43 9.38 -9.07
N ALA A 81 -4.00 8.18 -8.89
CA ALA A 81 -5.22 7.95 -8.11
C ALA A 81 -5.06 6.72 -7.20
N ALA A 82 -5.61 6.80 -5.99
CA ALA A 82 -5.68 5.68 -5.07
C ALA A 82 -7.12 5.16 -5.00
N TYR A 83 -7.28 3.84 -5.17
CA TYR A 83 -8.57 3.17 -5.07
C TYR A 83 -8.54 2.16 -3.94
N VAL A 84 -9.65 2.09 -3.20
CA VAL A 84 -9.85 1.07 -2.18
C VAL A 84 -10.94 0.12 -2.65
N ASN A 85 -10.61 -1.17 -2.66
CA ASN A 85 -11.56 -2.24 -2.92
C ASN A 85 -11.66 -3.14 -1.69
N ILE A 86 -12.89 -3.41 -1.25
CA ILE A 86 -13.21 -4.42 -0.25
C ILE A 86 -14.07 -5.46 -0.95
N SER A 87 -13.58 -6.69 -1.04
CA SER A 87 -14.25 -7.82 -1.69
C SER A 87 -14.27 -9.06 -0.80
#